data_AF-A0A1F9BW19-F1
#
_entry.id   AF-A0A1F9BW19-F1
#
_cell.length_a   1.000
_cell.length_b   1.000
_cell.length_c   1.000
_cell.angle_alpha   90.00
_cell.angle_beta   90.00
_cell.angle_gamma   90.00
#
_symmetry.space_group_name_H-M   'P 1'
#
loop_
_entity.id
_entity.type
_entity.pdbx_description
1 polymer ?
#
loop_
_entity_poly.entity_id
_entity_poly.type
_entity_poly.pdbx_seq_one_letter_code
_entity_poly.pdbx_strand_id
1 'polypeptide(L)'
;MITSEKDDLQDLPAVRISFLDRQGNLPQRSGLNWGQRPEERREPNQAYIKLPSSVYKTDYFPPIAVHFTVLTDDNKVLICTRAQQNGKAIHTPHNNSLIGEYFHHRLGISSGHPVTKGNLLRYGRTDIDFYKIDDETYFMDFSVSARHG
;
A
#
# COMPACT_ATOMS: atom_id res chain seq x y z
N MET A 1 20.44 -12.79 -6.61
CA MET A 1 20.00 -11.61 -7.39
C MET A 1 19.23 -10.58 -6.57
N ILE A 2 18.76 -10.88 -5.35
CA ILE A 2 17.96 -9.93 -4.52
C ILE A 2 18.78 -8.73 -3.99
N THR A 3 20.12 -8.77 -4.04
CA THR A 3 20.98 -7.74 -3.44
C THR A 3 21.14 -6.47 -4.26
N SER A 4 21.14 -6.51 -5.61
CA SER A 4 21.48 -5.31 -6.39
C SER A 4 20.34 -4.29 -6.44
N GLU A 5 19.07 -4.73 -6.53
CA GLU A 5 17.93 -3.80 -6.55
C GLU A 5 17.78 -3.02 -5.25
N LYS A 6 18.07 -3.63 -4.08
CA LYS A 6 18.02 -2.89 -2.81
C LYS A 6 19.17 -1.88 -2.67
N ASP A 7 20.33 -2.17 -3.26
CA ASP A 7 21.46 -1.23 -3.30
C ASP A 7 21.13 0.00 -4.14
N ASP A 8 20.43 -0.18 -5.26
CA ASP A 8 20.00 0.92 -6.14
C ASP A 8 18.93 1.84 -5.51
N LEU A 9 18.27 1.40 -4.44
CA LEU A 9 17.23 2.16 -3.73
C LEU A 9 17.78 2.96 -2.53
N GLN A 10 19.00 2.71 -2.07
CA GLN A 10 19.50 3.24 -0.78
C GLN A 10 19.59 4.77 -0.74
N ASP A 11 19.85 5.41 -1.89
CA ASP A 11 20.02 6.85 -1.99
C ASP A 11 18.73 7.59 -2.38
N LEU A 12 17.62 6.87 -2.60
CA LEU A 12 16.36 7.49 -2.99
C LEU A 12 15.59 8.05 -1.78
N PRO A 13 14.89 9.19 -1.95
CA PRO A 13 13.96 9.68 -0.93
C PRO A 13 12.91 8.62 -0.60
N ALA A 14 12.76 8.28 0.68
CA ALA A 14 11.89 7.20 1.13
C ALA A 14 10.89 7.64 2.21
N VAL A 15 9.69 7.04 2.20
CA VAL A 15 8.70 7.15 3.27
C VAL A 15 8.19 5.78 3.69
N ARG A 16 8.08 5.56 5.01
CA ARG A 16 7.45 4.37 5.58
C ARG A 16 5.99 4.65 5.94
N ILE A 17 5.09 3.78 5.50
CA ILE A 17 3.66 3.89 5.73
C ILE A 17 3.16 2.64 6.44
N SER A 18 2.66 2.81 7.67
CA SER A 18 2.04 1.73 8.43
C SER A 18 0.60 1.47 7.97
N PHE A 19 0.21 0.20 7.88
CA PHE A 19 -1.21 -0.18 7.75
C PHE A 19 -1.97 -0.05 9.06
N LEU A 20 -1.25 0.05 10.19
CA LEU A 20 -1.85 0.13 11.52
C LEU A 20 -2.20 1.57 11.87
N ASP A 21 -3.23 1.73 12.69
CA ASP A 21 -3.56 2.99 13.32
C ASP A 21 -2.60 3.34 14.48
N ARG A 22 -2.86 4.47 15.14
CA ARG A 22 -2.02 4.97 16.24
C ARG A 22 -2.05 4.07 17.48
N GLN A 23 -3.07 3.22 17.60
CA GLN A 23 -3.20 2.23 18.66
C GLN A 23 -2.56 0.88 18.26
N GLY A 24 -1.95 0.81 17.07
CA GLY A 24 -1.34 -0.40 16.54
C GLY A 24 -2.37 -1.43 16.06
N ASN A 25 -3.60 -1.03 15.76
CA ASN A 25 -4.65 -1.91 15.24
C ASN A 25 -4.81 -1.75 13.73
N LEU A 26 -5.22 -2.82 13.05
CA LEU A 26 -5.61 -2.72 11.64
C LEU A 26 -7.07 -2.26 11.57
N PRO A 27 -7.37 -1.12 10.91
CA PRO A 27 -8.75 -0.64 10.82
C PRO A 27 -9.68 -1.63 10.11
N GLN A 28 -10.89 -1.80 10.64
CA GLN A 28 -11.86 -2.78 10.12
C GLN A 28 -12.67 -2.28 8.91
N ARG A 29 -12.69 -0.97 8.68
CA ARG A 29 -13.53 -0.32 7.65
C ARG A 29 -12.80 0.78 6.89
N SER A 30 -11.47 0.74 6.84
CA SER A 30 -10.63 1.73 6.15
C SER A 30 -9.29 1.12 5.74
N GLY A 31 -8.54 1.80 4.86
CA GLY A 31 -7.29 1.27 4.34
C GLY A 31 -7.52 -0.02 3.55
N LEU A 32 -6.84 -1.09 3.95
CA LEU A 32 -6.98 -2.42 3.35
C LEU A 32 -8.40 -3.01 3.43
N ASN A 33 -9.18 -2.61 4.44
CA ASN A 33 -10.55 -3.09 4.66
C ASN A 33 -11.61 -2.05 4.26
N TRP A 34 -11.34 -1.18 3.28
CA TRP A 34 -12.29 -0.15 2.89
C TRP A 34 -13.59 -0.72 2.31
N GLY A 35 -13.50 -1.81 1.54
CA GLY A 35 -14.62 -2.54 0.94
C GLY A 35 -15.42 -3.41 1.91
N GLN A 36 -14.93 -3.65 3.13
CA GLN A 36 -15.56 -4.52 4.14
C GLN A 36 -16.74 -3.84 4.83
N ARG A 37 -17.75 -3.46 4.02
CA ARG A 37 -18.97 -2.72 4.37
C ARG A 37 -20.15 -3.34 3.62
N PRO A 38 -20.54 -4.58 3.94
CA PRO A 38 -21.63 -5.28 3.24
C PRO A 38 -22.96 -4.52 3.34
N GLU A 39 -23.19 -3.77 4.42
CA GLU A 39 -24.36 -2.92 4.60
C GLU A 39 -24.44 -1.77 3.58
N GLU A 40 -23.30 -1.33 3.04
CA GLU A 40 -23.20 -0.32 1.97
C GLU A 40 -23.13 -0.98 0.57
N ARG A 41 -23.21 -2.32 0.48
CA ARG A 41 -23.02 -3.10 -0.75
C ARG A 41 -21.74 -2.75 -1.51
N ARG A 42 -20.66 -2.43 -0.79
CA ARG A 42 -19.36 -2.17 -1.40
C ARG A 42 -18.76 -3.45 -1.96
N GLU A 43 -17.97 -3.29 -3.02
CA GLU A 43 -17.15 -4.38 -3.51
C GLU A 43 -16.09 -4.71 -2.41
N PRO A 44 -16.03 -5.96 -1.91
CA PRO A 44 -15.25 -6.31 -0.72
C PRO A 44 -13.73 -6.16 -0.83
N ASN A 45 -13.18 -6.18 -2.04
CA ASN A 45 -11.74 -5.99 -2.30
C ASN A 45 -11.33 -4.52 -2.39
N GLN A 46 -12.26 -3.56 -2.43
CA GLN A 46 -11.88 -2.14 -2.49
C GLN A 46 -10.96 -1.77 -1.33
N ALA A 47 -9.80 -1.20 -1.66
CA ALA A 47 -8.80 -0.81 -0.68
C ALA A 47 -8.14 0.53 -1.05
N TYR A 48 -7.37 1.07 -0.10
CA TYR A 48 -6.43 2.15 -0.34
C TYR A 48 -5.29 2.09 0.68
N ILE A 49 -4.15 2.69 0.34
CA ILE A 49 -3.05 2.94 1.28
C ILE A 49 -3.30 4.29 1.95
N LYS A 50 -3.40 4.31 3.28
CA LYS A 50 -3.64 5.54 4.03
C LYS A 50 -2.32 6.28 4.28
N LEU A 51 -2.23 7.51 3.78
CA LEU A 51 -1.08 8.38 4.04
C LEU A 51 -1.20 9.04 5.41
N PRO A 52 -0.12 9.05 6.24
CA PRO A 52 -0.08 9.88 7.43
C PRO A 52 0.06 11.36 7.07
N SER A 53 -0.31 12.25 8.00
CA SER A 53 -0.25 13.71 7.77
C SER A 53 1.14 14.26 7.53
N SER A 54 2.17 13.59 8.05
CA SER A 54 3.56 13.91 7.75
C SER A 54 3.92 13.67 6.27
N VAL A 55 3.13 12.87 5.55
CA VAL A 55 3.36 12.55 4.13
C VAL A 55 2.38 13.31 3.24
N TYR A 56 1.07 13.23 3.46
CA TYR A 56 0.10 13.86 2.53
C TYR A 56 0.12 15.39 2.52
N LYS A 57 0.75 16.03 3.53
CA LYS A 57 0.99 17.49 3.56
C LYS A 57 2.25 17.93 2.81
N THR A 58 3.01 16.99 2.27
CA THR A 58 4.20 17.23 1.45
C THR A 58 3.90 17.00 -0.03
N ASP A 59 4.89 17.29 -0.87
CA ASP A 59 4.93 17.01 -2.29
C ASP A 59 5.57 15.65 -2.62
N TYR A 60 5.78 14.77 -1.61
CA TYR A 60 6.41 13.47 -1.82
C TYR A 60 5.70 12.62 -2.86
N PHE A 61 4.36 12.65 -2.90
CA PHE A 61 3.55 12.00 -3.93
C PHE A 61 2.86 13.03 -4.83
N PRO A 62 2.58 12.69 -6.11
CA PRO A 62 1.94 13.61 -7.05
C PRO A 62 0.57 14.08 -6.60
N PRO A 63 0.09 15.27 -7.02
CA PRO A 63 -1.25 15.78 -6.72
C PRO A 63 -2.39 14.78 -6.97
N ILE A 64 -3.56 15.03 -6.36
CA ILE A 64 -4.79 14.27 -6.67
C ILE A 64 -5.04 14.32 -8.18
N ALA A 65 -5.54 13.21 -8.75
CA ALA A 65 -5.82 13.02 -10.17
C ALA A 65 -4.60 12.93 -11.09
N VAL A 66 -3.38 13.19 -10.59
CA VAL A 66 -2.15 12.82 -11.31
C VAL A 66 -1.91 11.33 -11.09
N HIS A 67 -1.75 10.60 -12.19
CA HIS A 67 -1.43 9.18 -12.14
C HIS A 67 0.08 9.00 -12.02
N PHE A 68 0.50 7.98 -11.28
CA PHE A 68 1.90 7.58 -11.16
C PHE A 68 2.01 6.07 -11.13
N THR A 69 3.17 5.58 -11.55
CA THR A 69 3.50 4.17 -11.60
C THR A 69 4.13 3.75 -10.29
N VAL A 70 3.65 2.64 -9.74
CA VAL A 70 4.26 1.97 -8.59
C VAL A 70 4.78 0.60 -9.03
N LEU A 71 6.10 0.45 -9.02
CA LEU A 71 6.80 -0.82 -9.18
C LEU A 71 6.88 -1.51 -7.82
N THR A 72 6.65 -2.80 -7.74
CA THR A 72 6.64 -3.53 -6.46
C THR A 72 7.81 -4.49 -6.33
N ASP A 73 8.15 -4.84 -5.08
CA ASP A 73 9.20 -5.82 -4.78
C ASP A 73 8.92 -7.25 -5.29
N ASP A 74 7.70 -7.54 -5.73
CA ASP A 74 7.29 -8.80 -6.36
C ASP A 74 7.01 -8.65 -7.87
N ASN A 75 7.65 -7.66 -8.51
CA ASN A 75 7.61 -7.41 -9.96
C ASN A 75 6.21 -7.12 -10.52
N LYS A 76 5.32 -6.56 -9.69
CA LYS A 76 4.03 -6.03 -10.15
C LYS A 76 4.16 -4.55 -10.46
N VAL A 77 3.26 -4.09 -11.31
CA VAL A 77 3.13 -2.68 -11.68
C VAL A 77 1.70 -2.25 -11.38
N LEU A 78 1.55 -1.19 -10.60
CA LEU A 78 0.27 -0.59 -10.27
C LEU A 78 0.25 0.85 -10.78
N ILE A 79 -0.82 1.23 -11.47
CA ILE A 79 -1.10 2.64 -11.76
C ILE A 79 -1.93 3.18 -10.60
N CYS A 80 -1.40 4.21 -9.95
CA CYS A 80 -1.94 4.77 -8.71
C CYS A 80 -2.24 6.26 -8.87
N THR A 81 -3.11 6.78 -8.01
CA THR A 81 -3.29 8.22 -7.81
C THR A 81 -3.57 8.51 -6.34
N ARG A 82 -3.37 9.77 -5.93
CA ARG A 82 -3.88 10.25 -4.64
C ARG A 82 -5.39 10.51 -4.72
N ALA A 83 -6.10 10.19 -3.65
CA ALA A 83 -7.54 10.32 -3.54
C ALA A 83 -7.98 10.72 -2.12
N GLN A 84 -9.30 10.89 -1.98
CA GLN A 84 -9.99 11.37 -0.78
C GLN A 84 -9.59 12.79 -0.37
N GLN A 85 -10.25 13.30 0.67
CA GLN A 85 -9.97 14.62 1.23
C GLN A 85 -8.47 14.77 1.56
N ASN A 86 -7.86 15.85 1.06
CA ASN A 86 -6.45 16.20 1.22
C ASN A 86 -5.45 15.23 0.56
N GLY A 87 -5.90 14.33 -0.33
CA GLY A 87 -5.01 13.36 -0.97
C GLY A 87 -4.43 12.35 0.03
N LYS A 88 -5.16 12.05 1.12
CA LYS A 88 -4.69 11.19 2.21
C LYS A 88 -4.74 9.69 1.89
N ALA A 89 -5.11 9.31 0.67
CA ALA A 89 -5.22 7.93 0.24
C ALA A 89 -4.48 7.73 -1.09
N ILE A 90 -3.80 6.61 -1.27
CA ILE A 90 -3.33 6.13 -2.58
C ILE A 90 -4.19 4.93 -2.99
N HIS A 91 -4.66 4.91 -4.23
CA HIS A 91 -5.42 3.80 -4.79
C HIS A 91 -5.23 3.69 -6.30
N THR A 92 -5.66 2.57 -6.87
CA THR A 92 -5.77 2.37 -8.32
C THR A 92 -7.03 3.09 -8.84
N PRO A 93 -6.92 4.08 -9.76
CA PRO A 93 -7.98 5.05 -10.05
C PRO A 93 -9.19 4.47 -10.81
N HIS A 94 -8.98 3.53 -11.73
CA HIS A 94 -10.07 2.93 -12.53
C HIS A 94 -10.86 1.88 -11.75
N ASN A 95 -10.19 1.16 -10.86
CA ASN A 95 -10.78 0.17 -9.99
C ASN A 95 -9.91 0.02 -8.74
N ASN A 96 -10.37 0.52 -7.60
CA ASN A 96 -9.62 0.47 -6.35
C ASN A 96 -9.66 -0.92 -5.67
N SER A 97 -10.34 -1.89 -6.26
CA SER A 97 -10.23 -3.30 -5.88
C SER A 97 -8.90 -3.90 -6.31
N LEU A 98 -8.27 -3.40 -7.38
CA LEU A 98 -6.99 -3.94 -7.89
C LEU A 98 -5.85 -3.84 -6.86
N ILE A 99 -5.72 -2.68 -6.19
CA ILE A 99 -4.73 -2.53 -5.12
C ILE A 99 -5.08 -3.40 -3.90
N GLY A 100 -6.37 -3.64 -3.65
CA GLY A 100 -6.81 -4.55 -2.60
C GLY A 100 -6.49 -6.00 -2.92
N GLU A 101 -6.83 -6.47 -4.11
CA GLU A 101 -6.50 -7.80 -4.62
C GLU A 101 -4.99 -8.06 -4.59
N TYR A 102 -4.19 -7.06 -4.94
CA TYR A 102 -2.73 -7.11 -4.79
C TYR A 102 -2.34 -7.44 -3.34
N PHE A 103 -2.84 -6.70 -2.35
CA PHE A 103 -2.52 -6.97 -0.94
C PHE A 103 -3.11 -8.30 -0.44
N HIS A 104 -4.30 -8.72 -0.90
CA HIS A 104 -4.85 -10.04 -0.58
C HIS A 104 -3.92 -11.15 -1.09
N HIS A 105 -3.44 -11.06 -2.33
CA HIS A 105 -2.50 -12.01 -2.92
C HIS A 105 -1.18 -12.05 -2.13
N ARG A 106 -0.59 -10.88 -1.83
CA ARG A 106 0.63 -10.77 -1.03
C ARG A 106 0.50 -11.42 0.35
N LEU A 107 -0.68 -11.32 0.96
CA LEU A 107 -0.95 -11.84 2.30
C LEU A 107 -1.49 -13.28 2.31
N GLY A 108 -1.69 -13.92 1.14
CA GLY A 108 -2.28 -15.25 1.04
C GLY A 108 -3.73 -15.30 1.53
N ILE A 109 -4.50 -14.24 1.32
CA ILE A 109 -5.90 -14.12 1.75
C ILE A 109 -6.81 -14.32 0.53
N SER A 110 -7.87 -15.11 0.69
CA SER A 110 -8.90 -15.26 -0.33
C SER A 110 -9.55 -13.92 -0.67
N SER A 111 -9.84 -13.71 -1.96
CA SER A 111 -10.53 -12.50 -2.43
C SER A 111 -11.81 -12.24 -1.62
N GLY A 112 -12.02 -10.96 -1.32
CA GLY A 112 -13.18 -10.43 -0.60
C GLY A 112 -13.22 -10.68 0.91
N HIS A 113 -12.25 -11.42 1.48
CA HIS A 113 -12.18 -11.64 2.92
C HIS A 113 -11.51 -10.45 3.64
N PRO A 114 -11.90 -10.13 4.89
CA PRO A 114 -11.27 -9.05 5.63
C PRO A 114 -9.80 -9.36 5.93
N VAL A 115 -8.94 -8.36 5.75
CA VAL A 115 -7.56 -8.39 6.21
C VAL A 115 -7.54 -8.16 7.71
N THR A 116 -6.89 -9.04 8.47
CA THR A 116 -6.73 -8.88 9.92
C THR A 116 -5.31 -8.47 10.28
N LYS A 117 -5.12 -7.86 11.46
CA LYS A 117 -3.77 -7.64 12.01
C LYS A 117 -2.97 -8.94 12.07
N GLY A 118 -3.63 -10.06 12.38
CA GLY A 118 -3.01 -11.38 12.37
C GLY A 118 -2.47 -11.79 11.00
N ASN A 119 -3.11 -11.39 9.88
CA ASN A 119 -2.57 -11.63 8.55
C ASN A 119 -1.25 -10.90 8.33
N LEU A 120 -1.17 -9.62 8.69
CA LEU A 120 0.06 -8.81 8.59
C LEU A 120 1.19 -9.38 9.47
N LEU A 121 0.87 -9.79 10.70
CA LEU A 121 1.84 -10.38 11.61
C LEU A 121 2.35 -11.74 11.12
N ARG A 122 1.48 -12.58 10.55
CA ARG A 122 1.88 -13.86 9.93
C ARG A 122 2.72 -13.64 8.68
N TYR A 123 2.35 -12.67 7.86
CA TYR A 123 3.13 -12.25 6.70
C TYR A 123 4.55 -11.82 7.13
N GLY A 124 4.64 -11.11 8.25
CA GLY A 124 5.90 -10.69 8.87
C GLY A 124 6.17 -9.19 8.76
N ARG A 125 5.19 -8.41 8.29
CA ARG A 125 5.33 -6.95 8.08
C ARG A 125 3.99 -6.24 8.19
N THR A 126 4.00 -5.05 8.79
CA THR A 126 2.80 -4.23 9.05
C THR A 126 2.83 -2.85 8.38
N ASP A 127 3.87 -2.59 7.61
CA ASP A 127 4.13 -1.33 6.91
C ASP A 127 4.64 -1.62 5.49
N ILE A 128 4.72 -0.58 4.69
CA ILE A 128 5.34 -0.57 3.36
C ILE A 128 6.29 0.62 3.28
N ASP A 129 7.37 0.44 2.54
CA ASP A 129 8.26 1.54 2.18
C ASP A 129 7.98 1.96 0.75
N PHE A 130 7.87 3.27 0.52
CA PHE A 130 7.93 3.86 -0.81
C PHE A 130 9.27 4.53 -0.99
N TYR A 131 9.84 4.37 -2.19
CA TYR A 131 11.03 5.04 -2.66
C TYR A 131 10.66 5.84 -3.91
N LYS A 132 11.01 7.11 -3.94
CA LYS A 132 10.74 7.99 -5.07
C LYS A 132 11.86 7.84 -6.09
N ILE A 133 11.58 7.20 -7.22
CA ILE A 133 12.53 7.07 -8.34
C ILE A 133 12.57 8.40 -9.09
N ASP A 134 11.38 8.91 -9.44
CA ASP A 134 11.18 10.24 -10.06
C ASP A 134 9.77 10.78 -9.72
N ASP A 135 9.32 11.83 -10.40
CA ASP A 135 8.01 12.44 -10.14
C ASP A 135 6.81 11.58 -10.59
N GLU A 136 7.01 10.61 -11.48
CA GLU A 136 5.98 9.75 -12.07
C GLU A 136 6.12 8.28 -11.67
N THR A 137 7.24 7.89 -11.07
CA THR A 137 7.59 6.49 -10.76
C THR A 137 8.07 6.32 -9.33
N TYR A 138 7.49 5.35 -8.63
CA TYR A 138 7.82 4.97 -7.26
C TYR A 138 8.06 3.47 -7.19
N PHE A 139 8.97 3.06 -6.31
CA PHE A 139 9.09 1.67 -5.89
C PHE A 139 8.38 1.47 -4.54
N MET A 140 7.61 0.40 -4.40
CA MET A 140 6.94 0.00 -3.17
C MET A 140 7.50 -1.33 -2.68
N ASP A 141 8.23 -1.28 -1.57
CA ASP A 141 8.75 -2.46 -0.88
C ASP A 141 7.75 -2.91 0.19
N PHE A 142 7.12 -4.06 -0.04
CA PHE A 142 6.37 -4.82 0.96
C PHE A 142 7.05 -6.15 1.32
N SER A 143 8.30 -6.36 0.93
CA SER A 143 9.05 -7.60 1.19
C SER A 143 9.25 -7.83 2.69
N VAL A 144 9.41 -9.10 3.06
CA VAL A 144 9.90 -9.52 4.38
C VAL A 144 11.31 -10.05 4.24
N SER A 145 12.23 -9.58 5.07
CA SER A 145 13.57 -10.18 5.13
C SER A 145 13.40 -11.66 5.48
N ALA A 146 13.97 -12.55 4.65
CA ALA A 146 13.92 -13.97 4.92
C ALA A 146 14.41 -14.23 6.34
N ARG A 147 13.60 -14.90 7.17
CA ARG A 147 14.08 -15.43 8.45
C ARG A 147 15.23 -16.37 8.10
N HIS A 148 16.45 -16.03 8.51
CA HIS A 148 17.46 -17.05 8.70
C HIS A 148 16.91 -17.97 9.79
N GLY A 149 16.43 -19.13 9.35
CA GLY A 149 16.03 -20.22 10.22
C GLY A 149 17.23 -20.75 11.00
#